data_AF-A0A9C8TXY2-F1
#
_entry.id   AF-A0A9C8TXY2-F1
#
_cell.length_a   1.000
_cell.length_b   1.000
_cell.length_c   1.000
_cell.angle_alpha   90.00
_cell.angle_beta   90.00
_cell.angle_gamma   90.00
#
_symmetry.space_group_name_H-M   'P 1'
#
loop_
_entity.id
_entity.type
_entity.pdbx_description
1 polymer ?
#
loop_
_entity_poly.entity_id
_entity_poly.type
_entity_poly.pdbx_seq_one_letter_code
_entity_poly.pdbx_strand_id
1 'polypeptide(L)'
;MNEQMLRDLLSAVGSGDLNVDDAVERLRHLPFEPMGFANVDHHRSIRCGAGEVIFCPGKTPEQVAAIFEKLMQTGGNVLATRADQGAFEAVAQRCPQAIYDLLSRTITLRQGEQGPAVGHVAIVAAGTSDLPVAEEARVTAELMGAKVTTHYDVGVAGLHRLLACREELTSALAIVVTAGMEGALASVVGGLVGAPVLAVPT
;
A
#
# COMPACT_ATOMS: atom_id res chain seq x y z
N MET A 1 10.80 9.73 -6.80
CA MET A 1 11.66 9.19 -7.89
C MET A 1 11.84 7.71 -7.65
N ASN A 2 11.78 6.84 -8.68
CA ASN A 2 12.05 5.40 -8.50
C ASN A 2 13.48 5.04 -8.97
N GLU A 3 13.92 3.80 -8.71
CA GLU A 3 15.29 3.37 -9.03
C GLU A 3 15.61 3.46 -10.53
N GLN A 4 14.67 3.07 -11.39
CA GLN A 4 14.88 3.11 -12.84
C GLN A 4 15.09 4.55 -13.33
N MET A 5 14.24 5.49 -12.91
CA MET A 5 14.39 6.91 -13.23
C MET A 5 15.73 7.48 -12.75
N LEU A 6 16.22 7.02 -11.58
CA LEU A 6 17.51 7.44 -11.06
C LEU A 6 18.66 6.90 -11.92
N ARG A 7 18.60 5.63 -12.33
CA ARG A 7 19.57 5.05 -13.26
C ARG A 7 19.56 5.75 -14.61
N ASP A 8 18.40 6.10 -15.14
CA ASP A 8 18.25 6.82 -16.40
C ASP A 8 18.84 8.23 -16.29
N LEU A 9 18.59 8.94 -15.19
CA LEU A 9 19.16 10.26 -14.93
C LEU A 9 20.69 10.21 -14.81
N LEU A 10 21.24 9.25 -14.08
CA LEU A 10 22.69 9.08 -13.94
C LEU A 10 23.34 8.66 -15.27
N SER A 11 22.65 7.84 -16.06
CA SER A 11 23.12 7.43 -17.40
C SER A 11 23.16 8.62 -18.35
N ALA A 12 22.15 9.49 -18.33
CA ALA A 12 22.11 10.71 -19.13
C ALA A 12 23.21 11.71 -18.76
N VAL A 13 23.59 11.79 -17.47
CA VAL A 13 24.76 12.57 -17.04
C VAL A 13 26.06 11.91 -17.55
N GLY A 14 26.16 10.59 -17.45
CA GLY A 14 27.32 9.84 -17.92
C GLY A 14 27.53 9.89 -19.44
N SER A 15 26.47 9.99 -20.23
CA SER A 15 26.51 10.15 -21.69
C SER A 15 26.73 11.60 -22.13
N GLY A 16 26.55 12.57 -21.24
CA GLY A 16 26.61 14.00 -21.54
C GLY A 16 25.31 14.59 -22.11
N ASP A 17 24.23 13.81 -22.16
CA ASP A 17 22.90 14.25 -22.60
C ASP A 17 22.21 15.17 -21.57
N LEU A 18 22.65 15.12 -20.32
CA LEU A 18 22.21 15.99 -19.23
C LEU A 18 23.43 16.58 -18.51
N ASN A 19 23.46 17.90 -18.34
CA ASN A 19 24.52 18.49 -17.54
C ASN A 19 24.31 18.19 -16.04
N VAL A 20 25.39 18.30 -15.25
CA VAL A 20 25.35 17.98 -13.82
C VAL A 20 24.43 18.94 -13.05
N ASP A 21 24.38 20.22 -13.41
CA ASP A 21 23.56 21.22 -12.71
C ASP A 21 22.06 20.96 -12.87
N ASP A 22 21.61 20.56 -14.06
CA ASP A 22 20.24 20.17 -14.37
C ASP A 22 19.86 18.85 -13.66
N ALA A 23 20.82 17.94 -13.53
CA ALA A 23 20.64 16.73 -12.73
C ALA A 23 20.48 17.07 -11.24
N VAL A 24 21.30 17.98 -10.71
CA VAL A 24 21.19 18.45 -9.32
C VAL A 24 19.87 19.17 -9.07
N GLU A 25 19.39 19.98 -10.01
CA GLU A 25 18.06 20.60 -9.95
C GLU A 25 16.95 19.57 -9.84
N ARG A 26 17.00 18.49 -10.64
CA ARG A 26 16.03 17.38 -10.56
C ARG A 26 16.10 16.62 -9.24
N LEU A 27 17.27 16.60 -8.59
CA LEU A 27 17.48 15.95 -7.29
C LEU A 27 17.26 16.91 -6.10
N ARG A 28 17.04 18.22 -6.33
CA ARG A 28 17.01 19.27 -5.29
C ARG A 28 15.96 19.05 -4.20
N HIS A 29 14.83 18.43 -4.54
CA HIS A 29 13.74 18.14 -3.59
C HIS A 29 13.80 16.72 -3.03
N LEU A 30 14.98 16.09 -3.09
CA LEU A 30 15.26 14.80 -2.48
C LEU A 30 16.03 15.00 -1.17
N PRO A 31 15.74 14.24 -0.12
CA PRO A 31 14.91 13.03 -0.12
C PRO A 31 13.40 13.27 0.06
N PHE A 32 12.98 14.50 0.37
CA PHE A 32 11.58 14.84 0.63
C PHE A 32 11.21 16.27 0.20
N GLU A 33 9.92 16.50 -0.06
CA GLU A 33 9.36 17.80 -0.44
C GLU A 33 8.52 18.38 0.71
N PRO A 34 8.89 19.55 1.28
CA PRO A 34 8.09 20.21 2.32
C PRO A 34 6.88 20.93 1.73
N MET A 35 5.69 20.63 2.25
CA MET A 35 4.41 21.24 1.85
C MET A 35 3.84 22.21 2.90
N GLY A 36 4.57 22.45 3.99
CA GLY A 36 4.13 23.27 5.13
C GLY A 36 3.23 22.53 6.13
N PHE A 37 2.43 21.57 5.67
CA PHE A 37 1.59 20.70 6.52
C PHE A 37 2.02 19.22 6.51
N ALA A 38 2.91 18.84 5.59
CA ALA A 38 3.50 17.50 5.47
C ALA A 38 4.86 17.58 4.77
N ASN A 39 5.70 16.56 4.95
CA ASN A 39 6.94 16.36 4.20
C ASN A 39 6.80 15.04 3.43
N VAL A 40 6.76 15.12 2.10
CA VAL A 40 6.53 13.96 1.23
C VAL A 40 7.87 13.31 0.86
N ASP A 41 8.08 12.07 1.27
CA ASP A 41 9.28 11.26 1.04
C ASP A 41 9.29 10.58 -0.33
N HIS A 42 9.90 11.27 -1.28
CA HIS A 42 10.07 10.82 -2.66
C HIS A 42 11.09 9.68 -2.82
N HIS A 43 11.85 9.33 -1.78
CA HIS A 43 12.88 8.28 -1.77
C HIS A 43 12.41 6.96 -1.16
N ARG A 44 11.22 6.91 -0.57
CA ARG A 44 10.72 5.70 0.10
C ARG A 44 10.71 4.48 -0.81
N SER A 45 10.38 4.65 -2.09
CA SER A 45 10.39 3.58 -3.09
C SER A 45 11.78 2.99 -3.33
N ILE A 46 12.83 3.82 -3.33
CA ILE A 46 14.23 3.38 -3.49
C ILE A 46 14.70 2.64 -2.24
N ARG A 47 14.35 3.12 -1.05
CA ARG A 47 14.85 2.55 0.22
C ARG A 47 14.08 1.30 0.65
N CYS A 48 12.78 1.24 0.38
CA CYS A 48 11.87 0.25 0.93
C CYS A 48 11.15 -0.59 -0.13
N GLY A 49 11.36 -0.32 -1.43
CA GLY A 49 10.66 -0.99 -2.52
C GLY A 49 9.20 -0.57 -2.71
N ALA A 50 8.70 0.38 -1.92
CA ALA A 50 7.31 0.87 -1.99
C ALA A 50 7.23 2.39 -1.79
N GLY A 51 6.29 3.02 -2.51
CA GLY A 51 6.01 4.45 -2.42
C GLY A 51 5.48 4.87 -1.05
N GLU A 52 5.44 6.18 -0.80
CA GLU A 52 4.78 6.73 0.39
C GLU A 52 3.27 6.50 0.34
N VAL A 53 2.68 6.24 1.51
CA VAL A 53 1.25 5.99 1.69
C VAL A 53 0.64 7.15 2.47
N ILE A 54 -0.48 7.68 1.98
CA ILE A 54 -1.17 8.81 2.61
C ILE A 54 -2.13 8.27 3.67
N PHE A 55 -1.82 8.51 4.94
CA PHE A 55 -2.76 8.24 6.04
C PHE A 55 -3.78 9.38 6.14
N CYS A 56 -5.02 9.18 5.69
CA CYS A 56 -6.04 10.23 5.64
C CYS A 56 -6.55 10.76 6.99
N PRO A 57 -6.71 9.94 8.06
CA PRO A 57 -7.30 10.42 9.30
C PRO A 57 -6.56 11.64 9.88
N GLY A 58 -7.33 12.66 10.25
CA GLY A 58 -6.81 13.93 10.79
C GLY A 58 -6.32 14.94 9.74
N LYS A 59 -6.38 14.61 8.44
CA LYS A 59 -6.08 15.55 7.34
C LYS A 59 -7.37 16.12 6.75
N THR A 60 -7.30 17.34 6.23
CA THR A 60 -8.42 17.88 5.43
C THR A 60 -8.44 17.23 4.03
N PRO A 61 -9.60 17.18 3.35
CA PRO A 61 -9.68 16.71 1.97
C PRO A 61 -8.67 17.36 1.02
N GLU A 62 -8.45 18.68 1.17
CA GLU A 62 -7.52 19.45 0.33
C GLU A 62 -6.06 19.06 0.59
N GLN A 63 -5.70 18.75 1.84
CA GLN A 63 -4.37 18.26 2.19
C GLN A 63 -4.14 16.88 1.58
N VAL A 64 -5.13 15.98 1.66
CA VAL A 64 -5.03 14.65 1.03
C VAL A 64 -4.86 14.79 -0.48
N ALA A 65 -5.69 15.61 -1.14
CA ALA A 65 -5.60 15.84 -2.58
C ALA A 65 -4.25 16.43 -3.01
N ALA A 66 -3.67 17.34 -2.22
CA ALA A 66 -2.37 17.93 -2.51
C ALA A 66 -1.22 16.93 -2.36
N ILE A 67 -1.23 16.10 -1.31
CA ILE A 67 -0.21 15.04 -1.16
C ILE A 67 -0.34 14.02 -2.30
N PHE A 68 -1.58 13.64 -2.65
CA PHE A 68 -1.85 12.68 -3.72
C PHE A 68 -1.32 13.17 -5.07
N GLU A 69 -1.58 14.45 -5.39
CA GLU A 69 -1.08 15.10 -6.60
C GLU A 69 0.46 15.12 -6.67
N LYS A 70 1.14 15.34 -5.55
CA LYS A 70 2.60 15.30 -5.50
C LYS A 70 3.16 13.90 -5.67
N LEU A 71 2.54 12.90 -5.07
CA LEU A 71 2.97 11.51 -5.21
C LEU A 71 2.76 10.98 -6.63
N MET A 72 1.64 11.33 -7.29
CA MET A 72 1.39 10.86 -8.67
C MET A 72 2.39 11.43 -9.70
N GLN A 73 2.95 12.61 -9.44
CA GLN A 73 3.99 13.22 -10.30
C GLN A 73 5.29 12.42 -10.31
N THR A 74 5.51 11.54 -9.31
CA THR A 74 6.67 10.66 -9.28
C THR A 74 6.58 9.49 -10.26
N GLY A 75 5.40 9.24 -10.83
CA GLY A 75 5.12 8.15 -11.76
C GLY A 75 4.95 6.77 -11.12
N GLY A 76 5.04 6.66 -9.79
CA GLY A 76 4.78 5.42 -9.06
C GLY A 76 3.33 5.27 -8.61
N ASN A 77 2.93 4.06 -8.23
CA ASN A 77 1.62 3.81 -7.62
C ASN A 77 1.40 4.71 -6.38
N VAL A 78 0.19 5.23 -6.22
CA VAL A 78 -0.22 6.06 -5.06
C VAL A 78 -1.31 5.35 -4.29
N LEU A 79 -1.20 5.37 -2.96
CA LEU A 79 -2.18 4.81 -2.03
C LEU A 79 -2.50 5.82 -0.94
N ALA A 80 -3.78 6.09 -0.73
CA ALA A 80 -4.30 6.75 0.46
C ALA A 80 -5.19 5.77 1.23
N THR A 81 -5.00 5.66 2.54
CA THR A 81 -5.73 4.71 3.39
C THR A 81 -6.67 5.41 4.37
N ARG A 82 -7.73 4.69 4.76
CA ARG A 82 -8.79 5.18 5.66
C ARG A 82 -9.40 6.50 5.22
N ALA A 83 -9.50 6.70 3.91
CA ALA A 83 -10.14 7.86 3.31
C ALA A 83 -11.64 7.89 3.65
N ASP A 84 -12.20 9.09 3.60
CA ASP A 84 -13.64 9.27 3.53
C ASP A 84 -14.03 9.77 2.13
N GLN A 85 -15.33 9.91 1.92
CA GLN A 85 -15.89 10.35 0.65
C GLN A 85 -15.39 11.76 0.27
N GLY A 86 -15.24 12.66 1.24
CA GLY A 86 -14.79 14.03 0.98
C GLY A 86 -13.34 14.07 0.50
N ALA A 87 -12.46 13.27 1.11
CA ALA A 87 -11.08 13.10 0.66
C ALA A 87 -11.01 12.56 -0.78
N PHE A 88 -11.86 11.57 -1.12
CA PHE A 88 -11.92 11.05 -2.48
C PHE A 88 -12.39 12.11 -3.47
N GLU A 89 -13.45 12.85 -3.17
CA GLU A 89 -13.98 13.89 -4.06
C GLU A 89 -12.93 14.96 -4.35
N ALA A 90 -12.17 15.40 -3.34
CA ALA A 90 -11.07 16.33 -3.52
C ALA A 90 -9.93 15.74 -4.38
N VAL A 91 -9.59 14.47 -4.20
CA VAL A 91 -8.58 13.77 -5.02
C VAL A 91 -9.08 13.63 -6.47
N ALA A 92 -10.33 13.22 -6.68
CA ALA A 92 -10.91 12.98 -8.00
C ALA A 92 -10.95 14.24 -8.88
N GLN A 93 -11.09 15.43 -8.28
CA GLN A 93 -11.00 16.70 -8.99
C GLN A 93 -9.61 16.95 -9.61
N ARG A 94 -8.55 16.45 -8.98
CA ARG A 94 -7.15 16.63 -9.46
C ARG A 94 -6.64 15.43 -10.24
N CYS A 95 -7.13 14.24 -9.90
CA CYS A 95 -6.77 12.98 -10.51
C CYS A 95 -8.04 12.15 -10.79
N PRO A 96 -8.71 12.37 -11.94
CA PRO A 96 -9.92 11.62 -12.32
C PRO A 96 -9.71 10.11 -12.50
N GLN A 97 -8.46 9.66 -12.64
CA GLN A 97 -8.08 8.25 -12.76
C GLN A 97 -7.97 7.54 -11.40
N ALA A 98 -8.06 8.28 -10.29
CA ALA A 98 -8.02 7.69 -8.96
C ALA A 98 -9.27 6.83 -8.71
N ILE A 99 -9.08 5.65 -8.12
CA ILE A 99 -10.16 4.70 -7.80
C ILE A 99 -10.36 4.72 -6.29
N TYR A 100 -11.60 4.93 -5.86
CA TYR A 100 -12.00 4.79 -4.46
C TYR A 100 -12.72 3.47 -4.23
N ASP A 101 -12.21 2.71 -3.28
CA ASP A 101 -12.84 1.50 -2.79
C ASP A 101 -13.48 1.81 -1.43
N LEU A 102 -14.81 1.73 -1.40
CA LEU A 102 -15.63 2.09 -0.25
C LEU A 102 -15.41 1.15 0.94
N LEU A 103 -15.17 -0.15 0.69
CA LEU A 103 -15.06 -1.16 1.74
C LEU A 103 -13.71 -1.03 2.46
N SER A 104 -12.62 -1.00 1.69
CA SER A 104 -11.26 -0.79 2.21
C SER A 104 -11.00 0.65 2.66
N ARG A 105 -11.84 1.60 2.23
CA ARG A 105 -11.62 3.04 2.39
C ARG A 105 -10.28 3.49 1.83
N THR A 106 -9.89 2.95 0.68
CA THR A 106 -8.64 3.31 0.02
C THR A 106 -8.87 4.10 -1.26
N ILE A 107 -8.00 5.08 -1.52
CA ILE A 107 -7.92 5.76 -2.82
C ILE A 107 -6.62 5.33 -3.46
N THR A 108 -6.70 4.84 -4.69
CA THR A 108 -5.55 4.27 -5.39
C THR A 108 -5.37 4.90 -6.76
N LEU A 109 -4.11 5.03 -7.17
CA LEU A 109 -3.73 5.31 -8.55
C LEU A 109 -2.63 4.33 -8.93
N ARG A 110 -2.88 3.48 -9.94
CA ARG A 110 -1.87 2.58 -10.48
C ARG A 110 -1.22 3.22 -11.69
N GLN A 111 0.11 3.29 -11.70
CA GLN A 111 0.90 3.93 -12.75
C GLN A 111 2.03 3.01 -13.20
N GLY A 112 2.36 3.09 -14.49
CA GLY A 112 3.40 2.26 -15.10
C GLY A 112 3.00 0.79 -15.27
N GLU A 113 3.84 0.06 -15.99
CA GLU A 113 3.66 -1.38 -16.15
C GLU A 113 3.91 -2.08 -14.81
N GLN A 114 2.93 -2.89 -14.40
CA GLN A 114 3.08 -3.74 -13.22
C GLN A 114 3.78 -5.01 -13.66
N GLY A 115 4.90 -5.33 -12.99
CA GLY A 115 5.58 -6.61 -13.19
C GLY A 115 4.71 -7.80 -12.75
N PRO A 116 5.16 -9.04 -13.02
CA PRO A 116 4.48 -10.21 -12.48
C PRO A 116 4.45 -10.15 -10.96
N ALA A 117 3.37 -10.66 -10.36
CA ALA A 117 3.24 -10.71 -8.91
C ALA A 117 4.40 -11.50 -8.28
N VAL A 118 4.97 -10.95 -7.21
CA VAL A 118 6.09 -11.56 -6.48
C VAL A 118 5.60 -12.04 -5.12
N GLY A 119 5.76 -13.34 -4.88
CA GLY A 119 5.33 -13.95 -3.62
C GLY A 119 3.82 -14.04 -3.46
N HIS A 120 3.40 -14.54 -2.30
CA HIS A 120 2.00 -14.76 -1.95
C HIS A 120 1.73 -14.31 -0.52
N VAL A 121 0.76 -13.42 -0.34
CA VAL A 121 0.26 -12.97 0.97
C VAL A 121 -1.16 -13.49 1.14
N ALA A 122 -1.42 -14.18 2.25
CA ALA A 122 -2.78 -14.56 2.62
C ALA A 122 -3.34 -13.53 3.61
N ILE A 123 -4.60 -13.15 3.44
CA ILE A 123 -5.31 -12.24 4.35
C ILE A 123 -6.49 -12.97 4.96
N VAL A 124 -6.57 -12.94 6.27
CA VAL A 124 -7.49 -13.73 7.06
C VAL A 124 -8.28 -12.80 7.97
N ALA A 125 -9.60 -12.75 7.81
CA ALA A 125 -10.49 -11.92 8.63
C ALA A 125 -11.38 -12.80 9.50
N ALA A 126 -11.45 -12.49 10.81
CA ALA A 126 -12.24 -13.27 11.75
C ALA A 126 -13.75 -13.17 11.48
N GLY A 127 -14.23 -11.97 11.19
CA GLY A 127 -15.63 -11.69 10.88
C GLY A 127 -15.82 -10.56 9.88
N THR A 128 -17.07 -10.27 9.54
CA THR A 128 -17.44 -9.23 8.58
C THR A 128 -17.10 -7.81 9.05
N SER A 129 -17.03 -7.59 10.37
CA SER A 129 -16.60 -6.32 10.96
C SER A 129 -15.13 -6.00 10.67
N ASP A 130 -14.31 -7.01 10.41
CA ASP A 130 -12.88 -6.86 10.14
C ASP A 130 -12.58 -6.59 8.66
N LEU A 131 -13.60 -6.64 7.79
CA LEU A 131 -13.45 -6.51 6.34
C LEU A 131 -12.82 -5.18 5.90
N PRO A 132 -13.14 -4.01 6.48
CA PRO A 132 -12.50 -2.77 6.04
C PRO A 132 -10.98 -2.81 6.21
N VAL A 133 -10.50 -3.38 7.32
CA VAL A 133 -9.06 -3.51 7.60
C VAL A 133 -8.44 -4.62 6.74
N ALA A 134 -9.15 -5.73 6.52
CA ALA A 134 -8.68 -6.82 5.67
C ALA A 134 -8.53 -6.38 4.20
N GLU A 135 -9.51 -5.63 3.69
CA GLU A 135 -9.50 -5.10 2.33
C GLU A 135 -8.45 -3.99 2.16
N GLU A 136 -8.23 -3.13 3.18
CA GLU A 136 -7.11 -2.18 3.17
C GLU A 136 -5.76 -2.93 3.05
N ALA A 137 -5.59 -4.02 3.79
CA ALA A 137 -4.40 -4.86 3.69
C ALA A 137 -4.27 -5.54 2.31
N ARG A 138 -5.39 -5.99 1.71
CA ARG A 138 -5.44 -6.61 0.38
C ARG A 138 -4.96 -5.63 -0.68
N VAL A 139 -5.59 -4.46 -0.74
CA VAL A 139 -5.25 -3.40 -1.69
C VAL A 139 -3.79 -2.98 -1.54
N THR A 140 -3.31 -2.86 -0.30
CA THR A 140 -1.91 -2.51 -0.01
C THR A 140 -0.94 -3.55 -0.56
N ALA A 141 -1.15 -4.83 -0.26
CA ALA A 141 -0.28 -5.91 -0.71
C ALA A 141 -0.27 -6.06 -2.24
N GLU A 142 -1.43 -5.92 -2.90
CA GLU A 142 -1.53 -5.92 -4.36
C GLU A 142 -0.84 -4.70 -5.01
N LEU A 143 -0.90 -3.52 -4.39
CA LEU A 143 -0.18 -2.34 -4.88
C LEU A 143 1.33 -2.46 -4.70
N MET A 144 1.77 -3.26 -3.73
CA MET A 144 3.17 -3.65 -3.52
C MET A 144 3.61 -4.82 -4.42
N GLY A 145 2.72 -5.33 -5.29
CA GLY A 145 3.05 -6.35 -6.28
C GLY A 145 2.96 -7.79 -5.77
N ALA A 146 2.36 -8.05 -4.61
CA ALA A 146 2.15 -9.42 -4.13
C ALA A 146 0.92 -10.07 -4.79
N LYS A 147 0.96 -11.40 -4.97
CA LYS A 147 -0.28 -12.18 -5.16
C LYS A 147 -0.99 -12.24 -3.83
N VAL A 148 -2.29 -11.97 -3.80
CA VAL A 148 -3.07 -11.99 -2.55
C VAL A 148 -4.19 -13.02 -2.65
N THR A 149 -4.41 -13.75 -1.56
CA THR A 149 -5.61 -14.58 -1.37
C THR A 149 -6.29 -14.16 -0.07
N THR A 150 -7.61 -14.27 -0.03
CA THR A 150 -8.41 -13.78 1.09
C THR A 150 -9.32 -14.85 1.64
N HIS A 151 -9.41 -14.91 2.96
CA HIS A 151 -10.28 -15.81 3.70
C HIS A 151 -11.04 -14.99 4.74
N TYR A 152 -12.34 -14.83 4.53
CA TYR A 152 -13.20 -14.02 5.38
C TYR A 152 -14.15 -14.89 6.20
N ASP A 153 -14.56 -14.38 7.36
CA ASP A 153 -15.42 -15.08 8.30
C ASP A 153 -14.84 -16.42 8.81
N VAL A 154 -13.51 -16.46 9.03
CA VAL A 154 -12.79 -17.66 9.51
C VAL A 154 -12.34 -17.52 10.96
N GLY A 155 -13.19 -16.93 11.80
CA GLY A 155 -12.95 -16.75 13.23
C GLY A 155 -12.86 -18.04 14.06
N VAL A 156 -12.39 -17.90 15.30
CA VAL A 156 -12.11 -19.03 16.22
C VAL A 156 -13.37 -19.85 16.56
N ALA A 157 -14.54 -19.20 16.66
CA ALA A 157 -15.81 -19.88 16.91
C ALA A 157 -16.18 -20.91 15.82
N GLY A 158 -15.63 -20.75 14.61
CA GLY A 158 -15.83 -21.64 13.48
C GLY A 158 -14.53 -22.24 12.97
N LEU A 159 -13.68 -22.79 13.86
CA LEU A 159 -12.34 -23.27 13.53
C LEU A 159 -12.27 -24.20 12.29
N HIS A 160 -13.31 -25.00 12.05
CA HIS A 160 -13.42 -25.85 10.86
C HIS A 160 -13.32 -25.07 9.54
N ARG A 161 -13.82 -23.82 9.49
CA ARG A 161 -13.71 -22.93 8.31
C ARG A 161 -12.25 -22.51 8.07
N LEU A 162 -11.51 -22.21 9.13
CA LEU A 162 -10.08 -21.91 9.03
C LEU A 162 -9.28 -23.13 8.57
N LEU A 163 -9.57 -24.30 9.14
CA LEU A 163 -8.89 -25.55 8.79
C LEU A 163 -9.13 -25.96 7.32
N ALA A 164 -10.27 -25.61 6.74
CA ALA A 164 -10.55 -25.83 5.33
C ALA A 164 -9.62 -25.03 4.40
N CYS A 165 -9.09 -23.89 4.86
CA CYS A 165 -8.18 -23.03 4.09
C CYS A 165 -6.69 -23.34 4.34
N ARG A 166 -6.37 -24.37 5.13
CA ARG A 166 -5.02 -24.64 5.64
C ARG A 166 -3.95 -24.75 4.55
N GLU A 167 -4.24 -25.42 3.44
CA GLU A 167 -3.25 -25.63 2.37
C GLU A 167 -2.81 -24.30 1.75
N GLU A 168 -3.77 -23.42 1.48
CA GLU A 168 -3.52 -22.10 0.90
C GLU A 168 -2.76 -21.19 1.87
N LEU A 169 -3.12 -21.22 3.16
CA LEU A 169 -2.38 -20.52 4.22
C LEU A 169 -0.94 -21.03 4.35
N THR A 170 -0.71 -22.33 4.19
CA THR A 170 0.63 -22.94 4.30
C THR A 170 1.53 -22.55 3.12
N SER A 171 0.95 -22.26 1.95
CA SER A 171 1.72 -21.81 0.77
C SER A 171 2.09 -20.31 0.79
N ALA A 172 1.49 -19.52 1.69
CA ALA A 172 1.74 -18.10 1.76
C ALA A 172 3.14 -17.79 2.34
N LEU A 173 3.78 -16.73 1.83
CA LEU A 173 5.04 -16.21 2.35
C LEU A 173 4.86 -15.33 3.59
N ALA A 174 3.69 -14.71 3.73
CA ALA A 174 3.28 -13.95 4.90
C ALA A 174 1.75 -14.00 5.03
N ILE A 175 1.25 -13.91 6.25
CA ILE A 175 -0.18 -13.95 6.54
C ILE A 175 -0.55 -12.74 7.37
N VAL A 176 -1.54 -11.97 6.91
CA VAL A 176 -2.13 -10.87 7.67
C VAL A 176 -3.43 -11.37 8.29
N VAL A 177 -3.54 -11.28 9.61
CA VAL A 177 -4.75 -11.67 10.34
C VAL A 177 -5.40 -10.44 10.93
N THR A 178 -6.62 -10.13 10.48
CA THR A 178 -7.46 -9.08 11.04
C THR A 178 -8.49 -9.69 11.96
N ALA A 179 -8.49 -9.26 13.23
CA ALA A 179 -9.42 -9.74 14.22
C ALA A 179 -9.59 -8.70 15.33
N GLY A 180 -10.84 -8.40 15.67
CA GLY A 180 -11.18 -7.55 16.80
C GLY A 180 -11.08 -8.26 18.16
N MET A 181 -11.70 -7.64 19.17
CA MET A 181 -11.95 -7.99 20.59
C MET A 181 -11.05 -9.02 21.31
N GLU A 182 -10.80 -10.21 20.77
CA GLU A 182 -9.99 -11.24 21.43
C GLU A 182 -8.64 -11.52 20.77
N GLY A 183 -8.43 -11.12 19.51
CA GLY A 183 -7.15 -11.29 18.79
C GLY A 183 -6.64 -12.74 18.65
N ALA A 184 -7.38 -13.73 19.17
CA ALA A 184 -6.94 -15.12 19.30
C ALA A 184 -6.71 -15.81 17.94
N LEU A 185 -7.35 -15.32 16.88
CA LEU A 185 -7.21 -15.89 15.54
C LEU A 185 -5.75 -15.87 15.06
N ALA A 186 -4.99 -14.81 15.36
CA ALA A 186 -3.58 -14.72 14.95
C ALA A 186 -2.74 -15.83 15.58
N SER A 187 -2.96 -16.12 16.87
CA SER A 187 -2.29 -17.20 17.59
C SER A 187 -2.66 -18.58 17.04
N VAL A 188 -3.94 -18.79 16.72
CA VAL A 188 -4.40 -20.04 16.10
C VAL A 188 -3.74 -20.25 14.74
N VAL A 189 -3.75 -19.22 13.87
CA VAL A 189 -3.09 -19.27 12.55
C VAL A 189 -1.59 -19.52 12.70
N GLY A 190 -0.92 -18.87 13.66
CA GLY A 190 0.50 -19.08 13.95
C GLY A 190 0.85 -20.50 14.38
N GLY A 191 -0.10 -21.25 14.96
CA GLY A 191 0.07 -22.68 15.26
C GLY A 191 -0.12 -23.60 14.05
N LEU A 192 -0.68 -23.11 12.94
CA LEU A 192 -1.01 -23.89 11.75
C LEU A 192 0.02 -23.75 10.61
N VAL A 193 0.78 -22.66 10.59
CA VAL A 193 1.65 -22.29 9.47
C VAL A 193 3.10 -22.05 9.91
N GLY A 194 4.03 -22.17 8.95
CA GLY A 194 5.46 -21.82 9.17
C GLY A 194 5.82 -20.38 8.74
N ALA A 195 4.90 -19.66 8.11
CA ALA A 195 5.11 -18.30 7.62
C ALA A 195 4.91 -17.24 8.73
N PRO A 196 5.52 -16.04 8.60
CA PRO A 196 5.23 -14.92 9.49
C PRO A 196 3.74 -14.55 9.50
N VAL A 197 3.19 -14.42 10.71
CA VAL A 197 1.80 -13.99 10.94
C VAL A 197 1.79 -12.58 11.52
N LEU A 198 1.17 -11.64 10.81
CA LEU A 198 1.02 -10.24 11.21
C LEU A 198 -0.40 -10.01 11.73
N ALA A 199 -0.54 -9.81 13.04
CA ALA A 199 -1.83 -9.50 13.66
C ALA A 199 -2.14 -8.01 13.51
N VAL A 200 -3.32 -7.68 12.99
CA VAL A 200 -3.81 -6.31 12.84
C VAL A 200 -5.10 -6.15 13.66
N PRO A 201 -5.08 -5.36 14.75
CA PRO A 201 -6.28 -5.09 15.53
C PRO A 201 -7.24 -4.20 14.74
N THR A 202 -8.53 -4.50 14.85
CA THR A 202 -9.63 -3.81 14.16
C THR A 202 -10.51 -3.01 15.10
#